data_AF-A0A6G3MJ84-F1
#
_entry.id   AF-A0A6G3MJ84-F1
#
_cell.length_a   1.000
_cell.length_b   1.000
_cell.length_c   1.000
_cell.angle_alpha   90.00
_cell.angle_beta   90.00
_cell.angle_gamma   90.00
#
_symmetry.space_group_name_H-M   'P 1'
#
loop_
_entity.id
_entity.type
_entity.pdbx_description
1 polymer ?
#
loop_
_entity_poly.entity_id
_entity_poly.type
_entity_poly.pdbx_seq_one_letter_code
_entity_poly.pdbx_strand_id
1 'polypeptide(L)'
;NQMKDSNPLDLIVLREILNKMAGVEELHLSSQQIDFLAGSEILQEEAGVGFSSKSTRKYALRVRDALMECNLTFPLFFLMSQQRDRFIYDKSLADIHIKLTGQLYDQCHKTMVQYGRFISKYIPINDYIKHIPHSLSALRTEYGLNLECIFFLIRHIFRTEAINTPKNLSYIQAVNILLERYSESISEIISSKTPENIPYFYLQSYSLKLVSVFWLLDLYDIFLPKVKYDEYINKCNI
;
A
#
# COMPACT_ATOMS: atom_id res chain seq x y z
N ASN A 1 -2.11 -22.14 -4.13
CA ASN A 1 -2.25 -22.74 -5.48
C ASN A 1 -3.57 -22.36 -6.15
N GLN A 2 -4.72 -22.38 -5.48
CA GLN A 2 -6.00 -21.98 -6.09
C GLN A 2 -6.14 -20.49 -6.46
N MET A 3 -5.43 -19.58 -5.77
CA MET A 3 -5.25 -18.18 -6.23
C MET A 3 -4.52 -18.05 -7.58
N LYS A 4 -3.72 -19.05 -7.99
CA LYS A 4 -3.16 -19.11 -9.35
C LYS A 4 -4.20 -19.56 -10.38
N ASP A 5 -5.25 -20.24 -9.92
CA ASP A 5 -6.41 -20.65 -10.72
C ASP A 5 -7.50 -19.55 -10.74
N SER A 6 -7.19 -18.34 -10.24
CA SER A 6 -8.04 -17.15 -10.31
C SER A 6 -9.44 -17.30 -9.69
N ASN A 7 -9.60 -18.18 -8.70
CA ASN A 7 -10.89 -18.37 -8.03
C ASN A 7 -11.22 -17.17 -7.10
N PRO A 8 -12.29 -16.39 -7.35
CA PRO A 8 -12.66 -15.25 -6.53
C PRO A 8 -13.07 -15.62 -5.10
N LEU A 9 -13.46 -16.88 -4.83
CA LEU A 9 -13.84 -17.34 -3.49
C LEU A 9 -12.66 -17.31 -2.50
N ASP A 10 -11.43 -17.51 -2.97
CA ASP A 10 -10.23 -17.48 -2.12
C ASP A 10 -9.93 -16.07 -1.59
N LEU A 11 -10.24 -15.04 -2.38
CA LEU A 11 -10.10 -13.64 -1.96
C LEU A 11 -11.06 -13.31 -0.83
N ILE A 12 -12.25 -13.91 -0.82
CA ILE A 12 -13.23 -13.74 0.27
C ILE A 12 -12.66 -14.35 1.55
N VAL A 13 -12.08 -15.56 1.48
CA VAL A 13 -11.46 -16.22 2.64
C VAL A 13 -10.28 -15.40 3.17
N LEU A 14 -9.40 -14.92 2.27
CA LEU A 14 -8.26 -14.09 2.65
C LEU A 14 -8.72 -12.77 3.30
N ARG A 15 -9.76 -12.14 2.74
CA ARG A 15 -10.34 -10.93 3.31
C ARG A 15 -10.89 -11.18 4.72
N GLU A 16 -11.64 -12.27 4.93
CA GLU A 16 -12.16 -12.61 6.27
C GLU A 16 -11.04 -12.89 7.26
N ILE A 17 -9.97 -13.57 6.83
CA ILE A 17 -8.76 -13.79 7.63
C ILE A 17 -8.15 -12.44 8.05
N LEU A 18 -7.99 -11.50 7.12
CA LEU A 18 -7.39 -10.19 7.40
C LEU A 18 -8.30 -9.32 8.28
N ASN A 19 -9.61 -9.27 8.00
CA ASN A 19 -10.58 -8.54 8.79
C ASN A 19 -10.64 -9.08 10.23
N LYS A 20 -10.74 -10.40 10.41
CA LYS A 20 -10.93 -11.02 11.73
C LYS A 20 -9.65 -11.19 12.54
N MET A 21 -8.52 -11.50 11.89
CA MET A 21 -7.26 -11.79 12.60
C MET A 21 -6.26 -10.63 12.62
N ALA A 22 -6.31 -9.73 11.64
CA ALA A 22 -5.39 -8.59 11.55
C ALA A 22 -6.03 -7.24 11.92
N GLY A 23 -7.34 -7.20 12.17
CA GLY A 23 -8.04 -5.97 12.60
C GLY A 23 -7.98 -4.86 11.55
N VAL A 24 -7.80 -5.21 10.27
CA VAL A 24 -7.78 -4.26 9.16
C VAL A 24 -9.22 -4.03 8.71
N GLU A 25 -9.92 -3.11 9.36
CA GLU A 25 -11.34 -2.89 9.05
C GLU A 25 -11.53 -2.24 7.68
N GLU A 26 -12.67 -2.54 7.06
CA GLU A 26 -13.10 -1.90 5.82
C GLU A 26 -13.45 -0.44 6.13
N LEU A 27 -12.71 0.50 5.53
CA LEU A 27 -12.76 1.93 5.86
C LEU A 27 -14.06 2.58 5.35
N HIS A 28 -15.14 2.48 6.13
CA HIS A 28 -16.26 3.41 6.04
C HIS A 28 -16.01 4.58 6.98
N LEU A 29 -15.15 5.51 6.54
CA LEU A 29 -14.73 6.64 7.36
C LEU A 29 -15.62 7.86 7.15
N SER A 30 -15.98 8.51 8.25
CA SER A 30 -16.53 9.86 8.22
C SER A 30 -15.45 10.88 7.81
N SER A 31 -15.87 12.08 7.39
CA SER A 31 -14.94 13.16 7.04
C SER A 31 -13.94 13.47 8.17
N GLN A 32 -14.41 13.48 9.41
CA GLN A 32 -13.56 13.68 10.59
C GLN A 32 -12.54 12.55 10.77
N GLN A 33 -12.94 11.30 10.49
CA GLN A 33 -12.03 10.16 10.56
C GLN A 33 -10.97 10.16 9.45
N ILE A 34 -11.29 10.73 8.28
CA ILE A 34 -10.30 10.93 7.20
C ILE A 34 -9.21 11.90 7.66
N ASP A 35 -9.56 12.99 8.35
CA ASP A 35 -8.58 13.94 8.88
C ASP A 35 -7.64 13.27 9.91
N PHE A 36 -8.13 12.29 10.66
CA PHE A 36 -7.33 11.54 11.64
C PHE A 36 -6.30 10.61 11.00
N LEU A 37 -6.52 10.16 9.75
CA LEU A 37 -5.51 9.39 8.99
C LEU A 37 -4.24 10.19 8.70
N ALA A 38 -4.31 11.52 8.71
CA ALA A 38 -3.15 12.39 8.60
C ALA A 38 -2.38 12.52 9.93
N GLY A 39 -2.89 11.94 11.01
CA GLY A 39 -2.27 11.91 12.32
C GLY A 39 -1.21 10.82 12.46
N SER A 40 -0.51 10.84 13.59
CA SER A 40 0.41 9.76 13.98
C SER A 40 -0.35 8.47 14.27
N GLU A 41 0.34 7.32 14.28
CA GLU A 41 -0.27 6.02 14.60
C GLU A 41 -1.00 6.04 15.96
N ILE A 42 -0.49 6.80 16.93
CA ILE A 42 -1.13 6.95 18.25
C ILE A 42 -2.46 7.69 18.10
N LEU A 43 -2.49 8.80 17.35
CA LEU A 43 -3.73 9.55 17.12
C LEU A 43 -4.75 8.71 16.35
N GLN A 44 -4.28 7.94 15.37
CA GLN A 44 -5.08 7.01 14.58
C GLN A 44 -5.69 5.92 15.46
N GLU A 45 -4.90 5.29 16.33
CA GLU A 45 -5.36 4.26 17.27
C GLU A 45 -6.40 4.81 18.27
N GLU A 46 -6.17 6.00 18.85
CA GLU A 46 -7.12 6.66 19.76
C GLU A 46 -8.41 7.10 19.05
N ALA A 47 -8.31 7.51 17.78
CA ALA A 47 -9.45 7.85 16.96
C ALA A 47 -10.26 6.62 16.48
N GLY A 48 -9.77 5.41 16.74
CA GLY A 48 -10.36 4.17 16.20
C GLY A 48 -10.26 4.09 14.68
N VAL A 49 -9.33 4.84 14.07
CA VAL A 49 -9.12 4.90 12.63
C VAL A 49 -7.80 4.22 12.31
N GLY A 50 -7.85 3.04 11.67
CA GLY A 50 -6.65 2.27 11.34
C GLY A 50 -6.74 0.84 11.85
N PHE A 51 -5.61 0.26 12.22
CA PHE A 51 -5.56 -1.12 12.70
C PHE A 51 -6.08 -1.25 14.13
N SER A 52 -7.16 -2.00 14.32
CA SER A 52 -7.82 -2.15 15.61
C SER A 52 -7.02 -3.05 16.57
N SER A 53 -6.43 -2.40 17.58
CA SER A 53 -6.15 -2.84 18.96
C SER A 53 -5.14 -3.96 19.25
N LYS A 54 -4.50 -3.82 20.42
CA LYS A 54 -3.54 -4.74 21.05
C LYS A 54 -4.00 -6.21 21.12
N SER A 55 -5.30 -6.48 21.08
CA SER A 55 -5.89 -7.82 21.20
C SER A 55 -5.68 -8.69 19.95
N THR A 56 -5.72 -8.09 18.76
CA THR A 56 -5.59 -8.79 17.47
C THR A 56 -4.12 -9.00 17.07
N ARG A 57 -3.20 -8.19 17.63
CA ARG A 57 -1.77 -8.21 17.32
C ARG A 57 -1.14 -9.60 17.38
N LYS A 58 -1.47 -10.41 18.39
CA LYS A 58 -0.94 -11.78 18.51
C LYS A 58 -1.32 -12.66 17.31
N TYR A 59 -2.55 -12.54 16.84
CA TYR A 59 -3.05 -13.31 15.69
C TYR A 59 -2.47 -12.78 14.38
N ALA A 60 -2.38 -11.45 14.24
CA ALA A 60 -1.72 -10.80 13.11
C ALA A 60 -0.26 -11.26 12.94
N LEU A 61 0.50 -11.36 14.05
CA LEU A 61 1.87 -11.86 14.03
C LEU A 61 1.94 -13.34 13.63
N ARG A 62 1.01 -14.19 14.07
CA ARG A 62 0.94 -15.59 13.63
C ARG A 62 0.66 -15.72 12.14
N VAL A 63 -0.26 -14.90 11.61
CA VAL A 63 -0.55 -14.85 10.17
C VAL A 63 0.70 -14.41 9.41
N ARG A 64 1.39 -13.38 9.89
CA ARG A 64 2.65 -12.90 9.32
C ARG A 64 3.70 -14.01 9.29
N ASP A 65 3.92 -14.69 10.42
CA ASP A 65 4.95 -15.73 10.54
C ASP A 65 4.67 -16.89 9.56
N ALA A 66 3.42 -17.36 9.49
CA ALA A 66 3.01 -18.38 8.52
C ALA A 66 3.24 -17.94 7.06
N LEU A 67 2.95 -16.67 6.74
CA LEU A 67 3.19 -16.12 5.39
C LEU A 67 4.68 -16.02 5.04
N MET A 68 5.52 -15.61 6.01
CA MET A 68 6.96 -15.51 5.81
C MET A 68 7.62 -16.90 5.69
N GLU A 69 7.23 -17.86 6.54
CA GLU A 69 7.69 -19.25 6.46
C GLU A 69 7.39 -19.88 5.09
N CYS A 70 6.23 -19.57 4.52
CA CYS A 70 5.83 -20.06 3.20
C CYS A 70 6.35 -19.21 2.03
N ASN A 71 7.08 -18.11 2.28
CA ASN A 71 7.46 -17.11 1.28
C ASN A 71 6.28 -16.58 0.45
N LEU A 72 5.09 -16.45 1.05
CA LEU A 72 3.87 -16.03 0.36
C LEU A 72 3.54 -14.54 0.48
N THR A 73 4.30 -13.80 1.29
CA THR A 73 4.08 -12.36 1.56
C THR A 73 3.85 -11.52 0.29
N PHE A 74 4.87 -11.31 -0.53
CA PHE A 74 4.75 -10.50 -1.74
C PHE A 74 4.06 -11.23 -2.89
N PRO A 75 4.29 -12.54 -3.12
CA PRO A 75 3.58 -13.26 -4.17
C PRO A 75 2.05 -13.17 -4.07
N LEU A 76 1.49 -13.18 -2.86
CA LEU A 76 0.04 -13.03 -2.67
C LEU A 76 -0.44 -11.63 -3.06
N PHE A 77 0.32 -10.58 -2.69
CA PHE A 77 0.03 -9.21 -3.13
C PHE A 77 0.08 -9.08 -4.66
N PHE A 78 1.07 -9.71 -5.30
CA PHE A 78 1.22 -9.67 -6.76
C PHE A 78 0.06 -10.35 -7.47
N LEU A 79 -0.34 -11.53 -7.00
CA LEU A 79 -1.50 -12.26 -7.54
C LEU A 79 -2.79 -11.44 -7.40
N MET A 80 -3.00 -10.77 -6.27
CA MET A 80 -4.16 -9.89 -6.09
C MET A 80 -4.15 -8.69 -7.04
N SER A 81 -2.99 -8.07 -7.26
CA SER A 81 -2.86 -6.97 -8.23
C SER A 81 -3.19 -7.44 -9.64
N GLN A 82 -2.60 -8.56 -10.07
CA GLN A 82 -2.83 -9.13 -11.40
C GLN A 82 -4.31 -9.54 -11.59
N GLN A 83 -4.92 -10.18 -10.59
CA GLN A 83 -6.32 -10.57 -10.62
C GLN A 83 -7.25 -9.36 -10.73
N ARG A 84 -6.94 -8.27 -10.01
CA ARG A 84 -7.69 -7.01 -10.09
C ARG A 84 -7.64 -6.45 -11.51
N ASP A 85 -6.46 -6.41 -12.12
CA ASP A 85 -6.27 -5.83 -13.46
C ASP A 85 -6.91 -6.72 -14.56
N ARG A 86 -6.96 -8.04 -14.32
CA ARG A 86 -7.62 -9.01 -15.19
C ARG A 86 -9.09 -8.68 -15.41
N PHE A 87 -9.82 -8.22 -14.39
CA PHE A 87 -11.23 -7.85 -14.53
C PHE A 87 -11.47 -6.67 -15.49
N ILE A 88 -10.44 -5.85 -15.77
CA ILE A 88 -10.52 -4.73 -16.70
C ILE A 88 -10.07 -5.14 -18.11
N TYR A 89 -8.95 -5.86 -18.21
CA TYR A 89 -8.26 -6.06 -19.49
C TYR A 89 -8.48 -7.43 -20.13
N ASP A 90 -8.91 -8.45 -19.38
CA ASP A 90 -9.08 -9.80 -19.91
C ASP A 90 -10.39 -9.92 -20.69
N LYS A 91 -10.25 -10.10 -22.00
CA LYS A 91 -11.37 -10.29 -22.92
C LYS A 91 -12.15 -11.58 -22.63
N SER A 92 -11.54 -12.59 -22.00
CA SER A 92 -12.27 -13.82 -21.65
C SER A 92 -13.33 -13.60 -20.58
N LEU A 93 -13.23 -12.50 -19.83
CA LEU A 93 -14.20 -12.12 -18.80
C LEU A 93 -15.26 -11.15 -19.34
N ALA A 94 -15.24 -10.83 -20.64
CA ALA A 94 -16.18 -9.89 -21.26
C ALA A 94 -17.63 -10.39 -21.26
N ASP A 95 -17.84 -11.71 -21.24
CA ASP A 95 -19.17 -12.33 -21.15
C ASP A 95 -19.78 -12.26 -19.75
N ILE A 96 -18.99 -11.91 -18.73
CA ILE A 96 -19.47 -11.72 -17.36
C ILE A 96 -20.20 -10.39 -17.27
N HIS A 97 -21.38 -10.40 -16.66
CA HIS A 97 -22.19 -9.20 -16.49
C HIS A 97 -21.42 -8.10 -15.74
N ILE A 98 -21.37 -6.89 -16.31
CA ILE A 98 -20.53 -5.77 -15.84
C ILE A 98 -20.72 -5.43 -14.36
N LYS A 99 -21.94 -5.56 -13.81
CA LYS A 99 -22.20 -5.33 -12.39
C LYS A 99 -21.47 -6.33 -11.49
N LEU A 100 -21.40 -7.60 -11.90
CA LEU A 100 -20.66 -8.63 -11.18
C LEU A 100 -19.16 -8.39 -11.31
N THR A 101 -18.68 -8.06 -12.51
CA THR A 101 -17.27 -7.70 -12.74
C THR A 101 -16.83 -6.53 -11.86
N GLY A 102 -17.63 -5.46 -11.77
CA GLY A 102 -17.37 -4.33 -10.89
C GLY A 102 -17.34 -4.72 -9.40
N GLN A 103 -18.28 -5.55 -8.96
CA GLN A 103 -18.29 -6.06 -7.58
C GLN A 103 -17.04 -6.88 -7.24
N LEU A 104 -16.62 -7.77 -8.14
CA LEU A 104 -15.42 -8.60 -7.95
C LEU A 104 -14.15 -7.75 -7.98
N TYR A 105 -14.08 -6.75 -8.87
CA TYR A 105 -12.99 -5.78 -8.92
C TYR A 105 -12.85 -5.03 -7.59
N ASP A 106 -13.94 -4.46 -7.08
CA ASP A 106 -13.94 -3.71 -5.82
C ASP A 106 -13.51 -4.59 -4.65
N GLN A 107 -14.01 -5.82 -4.57
CA GLN A 107 -13.64 -6.77 -3.53
C GLN A 107 -12.15 -7.13 -3.59
N CYS A 108 -11.62 -7.39 -4.80
CA CYS A 108 -10.21 -7.69 -5.00
C CYS A 108 -9.33 -6.49 -4.61
N HIS A 109 -9.70 -5.29 -5.07
CA HIS A 109 -8.97 -4.06 -4.75
C HIS A 109 -8.94 -3.79 -3.24
N LYS A 110 -10.08 -3.88 -2.56
CA LYS A 110 -10.17 -3.69 -1.11
C LYS A 110 -9.30 -4.68 -0.35
N THR A 111 -9.39 -5.96 -0.69
CA THR A 111 -8.59 -7.02 -0.05
C THR A 111 -7.09 -6.81 -0.29
N MET A 112 -6.70 -6.41 -1.50
CA MET A 112 -5.32 -6.10 -1.85
C MET A 112 -4.77 -4.93 -1.04
N VAL A 113 -5.53 -3.83 -0.90
CA VAL A 113 -5.12 -2.66 -0.10
C VAL A 113 -5.02 -3.02 1.38
N GLN A 114 -5.99 -3.77 1.93
CA GLN A 114 -5.94 -4.26 3.30
C GLN A 114 -4.70 -5.13 3.55
N TYR A 115 -4.40 -6.04 2.62
CA TYR A 115 -3.24 -6.90 2.72
C TYR A 115 -1.92 -6.14 2.64
N GLY A 116 -1.77 -5.20 1.69
CA GLY A 116 -0.53 -4.44 1.60
C GLY A 116 -0.31 -3.52 2.81
N ARG A 117 -1.37 -2.98 3.40
CA ARG A 117 -1.27 -2.30 4.71
C ARG A 117 -0.80 -3.27 5.80
N PHE A 118 -1.36 -4.49 5.85
CA PHE A 118 -0.95 -5.51 6.82
C PHE A 118 0.55 -5.84 6.70
N ILE A 119 1.04 -6.04 5.48
CA ILE A 119 2.47 -6.27 5.21
C ILE A 119 3.28 -5.08 5.76
N SER A 120 2.95 -3.85 5.39
CA SER A 120 3.67 -2.65 5.83
C SER A 120 3.64 -2.43 7.35
N LYS A 121 2.60 -2.88 8.06
CA LYS A 121 2.52 -2.74 9.53
C LYS A 121 3.29 -3.81 10.29
N TYR A 122 3.19 -5.08 9.86
CA TYR A 122 3.63 -6.21 10.67
C TYR A 122 4.98 -6.81 10.25
N ILE A 123 5.42 -6.56 9.01
CA ILE A 123 6.70 -7.08 8.51
C ILE A 123 7.81 -6.06 8.80
N PRO A 124 8.88 -6.46 9.51
CA PRO A 124 10.02 -5.58 9.74
C PRO A 124 10.64 -5.10 8.42
N ILE A 125 11.06 -3.83 8.35
CA ILE A 125 11.57 -3.23 7.12
C ILE A 125 12.76 -4.02 6.51
N ASN A 126 13.63 -4.58 7.35
CA ASN A 126 14.77 -5.37 6.89
C ASN A 126 14.33 -6.64 6.13
N ASP A 127 13.24 -7.27 6.56
CA ASP A 127 12.71 -8.46 5.90
C ASP A 127 11.83 -8.06 4.71
N TYR A 128 11.10 -6.94 4.82
CA TYR A 128 10.35 -6.34 3.71
C TYR A 128 11.25 -6.11 2.48
N ILE A 129 12.41 -5.45 2.66
CA ILE A 129 13.36 -5.13 1.59
C ILE A 129 14.02 -6.39 1.01
N LYS A 130 14.25 -7.43 1.83
CA LYS A 130 14.83 -8.71 1.35
C LYS A 130 13.87 -9.52 0.50
N HIS A 131 12.58 -9.48 0.83
CA HIS A 131 11.56 -10.32 0.18
C HIS A 131 10.89 -9.63 -1.01
N ILE A 132 10.94 -8.30 -1.12
CA ILE A 132 10.52 -7.59 -2.33
C ILE A 132 11.65 -7.66 -3.38
N PRO A 133 11.34 -7.89 -4.68
CA PRO A 133 12.33 -7.76 -5.74
C PRO A 133 13.07 -6.42 -5.68
N HIS A 134 14.41 -6.48 -5.67
CA HIS A 134 15.26 -5.29 -5.53
C HIS A 134 15.14 -4.30 -6.70
N SER A 135 14.86 -4.81 -7.90
CA SER A 135 14.61 -3.96 -9.05
C SER A 135 13.14 -3.59 -9.14
N LEU A 136 12.88 -2.28 -9.13
CA LEU A 136 11.53 -1.77 -9.33
C LEU A 136 11.04 -1.98 -10.76
N SER A 137 11.93 -2.03 -11.75
CA SER A 137 11.55 -2.34 -13.13
C SER A 137 11.12 -3.80 -13.26
N ALA A 138 11.76 -4.73 -12.54
CA ALA A 138 11.36 -6.14 -12.50
C ALA A 138 9.94 -6.33 -11.95
N LEU A 139 9.53 -5.56 -10.93
CA LEU A 139 8.15 -5.56 -10.43
C LEU A 139 7.12 -5.28 -11.54
N ARG A 140 7.48 -4.45 -12.51
CA ARG A 140 6.63 -4.11 -13.64
C ARG A 140 6.74 -5.12 -14.79
N THR A 141 7.96 -5.48 -15.18
CA THR A 141 8.20 -6.31 -16.38
C THR A 141 8.02 -7.79 -16.14
N GLU A 142 8.45 -8.31 -14.99
CA GLU A 142 8.41 -9.74 -14.65
C GLU A 142 7.14 -10.10 -13.88
N TYR A 143 6.76 -9.25 -12.93
CA TYR A 143 5.57 -9.48 -12.08
C TYR A 143 4.31 -8.78 -12.58
N GLY A 144 4.38 -7.99 -13.67
CA GLY A 144 3.21 -7.39 -14.30
C GLY A 144 2.41 -6.45 -13.41
N LEU A 145 3.05 -5.81 -12.43
CA LEU A 145 2.37 -4.86 -11.55
C LEU A 145 2.19 -3.51 -12.24
N ASN A 146 1.04 -2.90 -12.01
CA ASN A 146 0.82 -1.52 -12.38
C ASN A 146 1.61 -0.55 -11.48
N LEU A 147 1.83 0.68 -11.98
CA LEU A 147 2.59 1.70 -11.28
C LEU A 147 2.04 2.03 -9.89
N GLU A 148 0.72 2.13 -9.74
CA GLU A 148 0.10 2.47 -8.46
C GLU A 148 0.38 1.42 -7.39
N CYS A 149 0.42 0.13 -7.76
CA CYS A 149 0.74 -0.96 -6.84
C CYS A 149 2.22 -0.96 -6.47
N ILE A 150 3.09 -0.67 -7.45
CA ILE A 150 4.54 -0.54 -7.23
C ILE A 150 4.82 0.62 -6.27
N PHE A 151 4.27 1.81 -6.54
CA PHE A 151 4.42 2.97 -5.65
C PHE A 151 3.83 2.72 -4.27
N PHE A 152 2.70 2.02 -4.17
CA PHE A 152 2.10 1.67 -2.88
C PHE A 152 3.04 0.84 -2.00
N LEU A 153 3.79 -0.12 -2.57
CA LEU A 153 4.77 -0.92 -1.84
C LEU A 153 6.02 -0.09 -1.47
N ILE A 154 6.60 0.61 -2.45
CA ILE A 154 7.84 1.39 -2.26
C ILE A 154 7.64 2.53 -1.26
N ARG A 155 6.45 3.13 -1.22
CA ARG A 155 6.14 4.25 -0.33
C ARG A 155 6.43 3.93 1.13
N HIS A 156 6.15 2.70 1.57
CA HIS A 156 6.47 2.28 2.93
C HIS A 156 7.98 2.28 3.16
N ILE A 157 8.76 1.70 2.23
CA ILE A 157 10.23 1.69 2.30
C ILE A 157 10.78 3.11 2.34
N PHE A 158 10.34 3.95 1.40
CA PHE A 158 10.76 5.35 1.29
C PHE A 158 10.52 6.13 2.59
N ARG A 159 9.32 6.00 3.18
CA ARG A 159 8.97 6.64 4.45
C ARG A 159 9.87 6.17 5.58
N THR A 160 10.09 4.86 5.71
CA THR A 160 10.94 4.29 6.76
C THR A 160 12.40 4.72 6.60
N GLU A 161 12.93 4.78 5.38
CA GLU A 161 14.27 5.32 5.10
C GLU A 161 14.37 6.82 5.45
N ALA A 162 13.35 7.61 5.13
CA ALA A 162 13.32 9.04 5.45
C ALA A 162 13.36 9.28 6.97
N ILE A 163 12.61 8.47 7.74
CA ILE A 163 12.57 8.55 9.20
C ILE A 163 13.91 8.09 9.84
N ASN A 164 14.52 7.05 9.27
CA ASN A 164 15.77 6.47 9.80
C ASN A 164 17.04 7.21 9.34
N THR A 165 16.91 8.23 8.50
CA THR A 165 18.03 9.07 8.06
C THR A 165 18.65 9.77 9.29
N PRO A 166 20.00 9.89 9.39
CA PRO A 166 20.69 10.40 10.58
C PRO A 166 20.15 11.75 11.08
N LYS A 167 20.07 11.89 12.42
CA LYS A 167 19.47 13.02 13.16
C LYS A 167 20.04 14.41 12.86
N ASN A 168 21.10 14.50 12.06
CA ASN A 168 21.74 15.76 11.70
C ASN A 168 21.02 16.47 10.54
N LEU A 169 20.09 15.79 9.86
CA LEU A 169 19.31 16.32 8.74
C LEU A 169 17.86 16.54 9.15
N SER A 170 17.23 17.59 8.61
CA SER A 170 15.78 17.74 8.71
C SER A 170 15.07 16.70 7.84
N TYR A 171 13.83 16.35 8.19
CA TYR A 171 13.03 15.39 7.40
C TYR A 171 12.93 15.81 5.92
N ILE A 172 12.77 17.10 5.64
CA ILE A 172 12.69 17.62 4.27
C ILE A 172 14.00 17.41 3.51
N GLN A 173 15.15 17.60 4.17
CA GLN A 173 16.46 17.34 3.56
C GLN A 173 16.65 15.85 3.28
N ALA A 174 16.27 14.98 4.23
CA ALA A 174 16.29 13.53 4.06
C ALA A 174 15.43 13.08 2.85
N VAL A 175 14.19 13.57 2.78
CA VAL A 175 13.26 13.30 1.68
C VAL A 175 13.84 13.75 0.33
N ASN A 176 14.42 14.94 0.23
CA ASN A 176 15.02 15.42 -1.02
C ASN A 176 16.17 14.51 -1.51
N ILE A 177 17.06 14.10 -0.60
CA ILE A 177 18.17 13.18 -0.92
C ILE A 177 17.62 11.83 -1.41
N LEU A 178 16.57 11.31 -0.76
CA LEU A 178 15.95 10.06 -1.18
C LEU A 178 15.25 10.21 -2.53
N LEU A 179 14.53 11.31 -2.78
CA LEU A 179 13.90 11.55 -4.09
C LEU A 179 14.92 11.55 -5.23
N GLU A 180 16.11 12.12 -5.01
CA GLU A 180 17.20 12.07 -5.99
C GLU A 180 17.70 10.64 -6.20
N ARG A 181 17.85 9.85 -5.12
CA ARG A 181 18.27 8.45 -5.21
C ARG A 181 17.29 7.57 -5.98
N TYR A 182 15.98 7.74 -5.75
CA TYR A 182 14.95 6.93 -6.42
C TYR A 182 14.64 7.42 -7.83
N SER A 183 15.16 8.58 -8.25
CA SER A 183 14.81 9.21 -9.53
C SER A 183 15.09 8.31 -10.74
N GLU A 184 16.28 7.71 -10.81
CA GLU A 184 16.68 6.81 -11.90
C GLU A 184 15.77 5.59 -11.97
N SER A 185 15.53 4.92 -10.84
CA SER A 185 14.65 3.75 -10.78
C SER A 185 13.21 4.11 -11.15
N ILE A 186 12.69 5.26 -10.70
CA ILE A 186 11.34 5.71 -11.07
C ILE A 186 11.25 6.01 -12.57
N SER A 187 12.28 6.64 -13.14
CA SER A 187 12.36 6.90 -14.58
C SER A 187 12.35 5.60 -15.39
N GLU A 188 13.10 4.59 -14.95
CA GLU A 188 13.13 3.26 -15.56
C GLU A 188 11.76 2.57 -15.51
N ILE A 189 11.07 2.60 -14.36
CA ILE A 189 9.74 2.00 -14.25
C ILE A 189 8.77 2.74 -15.17
N ILE A 190 8.75 4.08 -15.20
CA ILE A 190 7.82 4.85 -16.03
C ILE A 190 8.04 4.60 -17.53
N SER A 191 9.32 4.52 -17.95
CA SER A 191 9.70 4.24 -19.34
C SER A 191 9.51 2.79 -19.77
N SER A 192 9.51 1.84 -18.81
CA SER A 192 9.26 0.43 -19.14
C SER A 192 7.86 0.24 -19.76
N LYS A 193 7.83 -0.55 -20.85
CA LYS A 193 6.73 -0.71 -21.81
C LYS A 193 5.33 -0.50 -21.21
N THR A 194 4.75 0.69 -21.44
CA THR A 194 3.30 0.90 -21.37
C THR A 194 2.68 0.43 -22.69
N PRO A 195 1.66 -0.44 -22.70
CA PRO A 195 0.67 -0.42 -23.77
C PRO A 195 0.15 1.02 -23.90
N GLU A 196 0.04 1.55 -25.13
CA GLU A 196 -0.40 2.93 -25.42
C GLU A 196 -1.78 3.29 -24.81
N ASN A 197 -2.55 2.28 -24.38
CA ASN A 197 -3.89 2.40 -23.81
C ASN A 197 -3.94 2.54 -22.27
N ILE A 198 -2.81 2.75 -21.58
CA ILE A 198 -2.80 2.93 -20.12
C ILE A 198 -2.63 4.42 -19.75
N PRO A 199 -3.41 4.97 -18.80
CA PRO A 199 -3.36 6.38 -18.37
C PRO A 199 -1.96 6.90 -17.99
N TYR A 200 -1.03 6.00 -17.66
CA TYR A 200 0.32 6.33 -17.23
C TYR A 200 1.27 6.77 -18.35
N PHE A 201 0.91 6.61 -19.62
CA PHE A 201 1.71 7.10 -20.75
C PHE A 201 2.05 8.60 -20.61
N TYR A 202 1.10 9.40 -20.14
CA TYR A 202 1.28 10.84 -19.96
C TYR A 202 2.25 11.21 -18.84
N LEU A 203 2.61 10.28 -17.93
CA LEU A 203 3.61 10.53 -16.89
C LEU A 203 4.99 10.87 -17.46
N GLN A 204 5.30 10.41 -18.68
CA GLN A 204 6.53 10.75 -19.39
C GLN A 204 6.62 12.24 -19.75
N SER A 205 5.48 12.91 -19.88
CA SER A 205 5.41 14.34 -20.24
C SER A 205 5.55 15.28 -19.03
N TYR A 206 5.41 14.76 -17.81
CA TYR A 206 5.52 15.55 -16.58
C TYR A 206 6.96 15.53 -16.03
N SER A 207 7.28 16.52 -15.19
CA SER A 207 8.54 16.50 -14.45
C SER A 207 8.62 15.26 -13.55
N LEU A 208 9.67 14.46 -13.69
CA LEU A 208 9.92 13.28 -12.86
C LEU A 208 9.91 13.60 -11.36
N LYS A 209 10.36 14.80 -10.98
CA LYS A 209 10.33 15.26 -9.59
C LYS A 209 8.90 15.42 -9.07
N LEU A 210 8.00 15.98 -9.89
CA LEU A 210 6.58 16.10 -9.53
C LEU A 210 5.94 14.72 -9.36
N VAL A 211 6.21 13.80 -10.28
CA VAL A 211 5.69 12.42 -10.22
C VAL A 211 6.20 11.72 -8.96
N SER A 212 7.49 11.83 -8.66
CA SER A 212 8.11 11.20 -7.49
C SER A 212 7.52 11.74 -6.18
N VAL A 213 7.38 13.07 -6.05
CA VAL A 213 6.78 13.70 -4.87
C VAL A 213 5.33 13.27 -4.70
N PHE A 214 4.54 13.29 -5.78
CA PHE A 214 3.12 12.93 -5.72
C PHE A 214 2.90 11.47 -5.30
N TRP A 215 3.70 10.54 -5.83
CA TRP A 215 3.50 9.11 -5.57
C TRP A 215 4.21 8.59 -4.32
N LEU A 216 5.28 9.24 -3.85
CA LEU A 216 6.02 8.78 -2.67
C LEU A 216 5.64 9.47 -1.37
N LEU A 217 5.15 10.71 -1.41
CA LEU A 217 4.58 11.33 -0.21
C LEU A 217 3.15 10.84 0.02
N ASP A 218 2.71 10.90 1.27
CA ASP A 218 1.35 10.53 1.65
C ASP A 218 0.76 11.58 2.61
N LEU A 219 -0.52 11.45 2.96
CA LEU A 219 -1.31 12.52 3.58
C LEU A 219 -0.66 13.05 4.87
N TYR A 220 -0.06 12.16 5.64
CA TYR A 220 0.70 12.49 6.86
C TYR A 220 1.86 13.47 6.62
N ASP A 221 2.48 13.45 5.43
CA ASP A 221 3.63 14.31 5.11
C ASP A 221 3.22 15.73 4.71
N ILE A 222 1.97 15.93 4.30
CA ILE A 222 1.48 17.18 3.70
C ILE A 222 0.45 17.90 4.56
N PHE A 223 -0.22 17.21 5.48
CA PHE A 223 -1.27 17.77 6.32
C PHE A 223 -1.10 17.38 7.78
N LEU A 224 -1.17 18.38 8.66
CA LEU A 224 -1.13 18.20 10.11
C LEU A 224 -2.50 18.54 10.70
N PRO A 225 -3.23 17.59 11.32
CA PRO A 225 -4.54 17.85 11.94
C PRO A 225 -4.40 18.60 13.28
N LYS A 226 -4.01 19.88 13.23
CA LYS A 226 -3.67 20.72 14.40
C LYS A 226 -4.77 20.76 15.46
N VAL A 227 -6.01 20.96 15.04
CA VAL A 227 -7.18 21.09 15.93
C VAL A 227 -7.27 19.93 16.93
N LYS A 228 -6.98 18.70 16.49
CA LYS A 228 -7.03 17.51 17.34
C LYS A 228 -5.83 17.38 18.25
N TYR A 229 -4.64 17.69 17.75
CA TYR A 229 -3.47 17.73 18.62
C TYR A 229 -3.66 18.75 19.74
N ASP A 230 -4.23 19.92 19.46
CA ASP A 230 -4.55 20.93 20.47
C ASP A 230 -5.60 20.43 21.48
N GLU A 231 -6.65 19.74 21.04
CA GLU A 231 -7.62 19.08 21.93
C GLU A 231 -6.97 18.05 22.87
N TYR A 232 -6.04 17.22 22.35
CA TYR A 232 -5.34 16.22 23.17
C TYR A 232 -4.31 16.85 24.11
N ILE A 233 -3.58 17.86 23.68
CA ILE A 233 -2.64 18.62 24.54
C ILE A 233 -3.41 19.24 25.71
N ASN A 234 -4.59 19.82 25.45
CA ASN A 234 -5.44 20.38 26.49
C ASN A 234 -5.95 19.32 27.48
N LYS A 235 -6.27 18.10 27.02
CA LYS A 235 -6.65 16.98 27.90
C LYS A 235 -5.50 16.50 28.78
N CYS A 236 -4.26 16.53 28.29
CA CYS A 236 -3.07 16.10 29.06
C CYS A 236 -2.58 17.15 30.07
N ASN A 237 -2.96 18.41 29.90
CA ASN A 237 -2.60 19.51 30.80
C ASN A 237 -3.57 19.66 32.01
N ILE A 238 -4.55 18.77 32.14
CA ILE A 238 -5.52 18.65 33.25
C ILE A 238 -5.15 17.44 34.08
#